data_AF-A0A932ZRF6-F1
#
_entry.id   AF-A0A932ZRF6-F1
#
_cell.length_a   1.000
_cell.length_b   1.000
_cell.length_c   1.000
_cell.angle_alpha   90.00
_cell.angle_beta   90.00
_cell.angle_gamma   90.00
#
_symmetry.space_group_name_H-M   'P 1'
#
loop_
_entity.id
_entity.type
_entity.pdbx_description
1 polymer ?
#
loop_
_entity_poly.entity_id
_entity_poly.type
_entity_poly.pdbx_seq_one_letter_code
_entity_poly.pdbx_strand_id
1 'polypeptide(L)'
;MVRGGPILLILGAAQDGGVPHAGCRARCCEAAWADPARRRDPACAAIIDPATGRRWMIDCTPRFPEQLRRLEETSPRGDGAPLDGIFLTHAHVGHYAGLIHLGREAMGTRGVPVHAMPRMASFLRTQGPWGQLVSLGNVDLRPLEDGRAVPLSEGLSVTPFAVPHRGEYSETVGFRVAGSRCSALYLPDIDTWDRWDTPLGEALRGVDVAFLDGTFFDAGELPGRALAEVPHPLMRDTLLRLAPLPPVERAKVRFLHL
;
A
#
# COMPACT_ATOMS: atom_id res chain seq x y z
N MET A 1 17.20 14.66 -6.26
CA MET A 1 16.20 15.17 -5.29
C MET A 1 15.67 16.49 -5.79
N VAL A 2 14.41 16.52 -6.22
CA VAL A 2 13.72 17.76 -6.56
C VAL A 2 13.38 18.45 -5.23
N ARG A 3 14.04 19.56 -4.90
CA ARG A 3 13.70 20.33 -3.68
C ARG A 3 12.28 20.90 -3.83
N GLY A 4 11.41 20.60 -2.87
CA GLY A 4 10.12 21.26 -2.65
C GLY A 4 8.87 20.67 -3.33
N GLY A 5 8.93 19.50 -3.98
CA GLY A 5 7.73 18.81 -4.49
C GLY A 5 7.22 17.73 -3.52
N PRO A 6 5.96 17.25 -3.70
CA PRO A 6 5.47 16.07 -3.00
C PRO A 6 6.38 14.86 -3.17
N ILE A 7 6.44 14.02 -2.14
CA ILE A 7 7.30 12.82 -2.08
C ILE A 7 6.41 11.61 -1.85
N LEU A 8 6.58 10.57 -2.68
CA LEU A 8 6.10 9.23 -2.39
C LEU A 8 7.27 8.40 -1.83
N LEU A 9 7.21 8.08 -0.55
CA LEU A 9 8.23 7.32 0.18
C LEU A 9 7.75 5.88 0.37
N ILE A 10 8.52 4.89 -0.09
CA ILE A 10 8.22 3.48 0.19
C ILE A 10 8.77 3.12 1.57
N LEU A 11 7.88 2.73 2.48
CA LEU A 11 8.19 2.40 3.89
C LEU A 11 8.40 0.89 4.11
N GLY A 12 7.83 0.08 3.23
CA GLY A 12 8.01 -1.37 3.17
C GLY A 12 7.66 -1.88 1.77
N ALA A 13 8.16 -3.06 1.43
CA ALA A 13 8.06 -3.60 0.08
C ALA A 13 7.93 -5.12 0.02
N ALA A 14 7.81 -5.79 1.17
CA ALA A 14 7.55 -7.22 1.21
C ALA A 14 6.04 -7.53 1.15
N GLN A 15 5.69 -8.78 0.89
CA GLN A 15 4.35 -9.34 1.03
C GLN A 15 3.80 -9.13 2.46
N ASP A 16 2.49 -9.30 2.69
CA ASP A 16 1.78 -9.19 3.98
C ASP A 16 2.58 -9.60 5.22
N GLY A 17 3.25 -10.77 5.16
CA GLY A 17 3.96 -11.36 6.30
C GLY A 17 5.31 -10.70 6.60
N GLY A 18 5.81 -9.87 5.69
CA GLY A 18 7.16 -9.34 5.72
C GLY A 18 8.23 -10.42 5.50
N VAL A 19 9.49 -10.00 5.61
CA VAL A 19 10.63 -10.91 5.68
C VAL A 19 11.39 -10.61 6.98
N PRO A 20 11.51 -11.57 7.90
CA PRO A 20 10.90 -12.90 7.87
C PRO A 20 9.39 -12.87 8.21
N HIS A 21 8.61 -13.80 7.67
CA HIS A 21 7.22 -14.04 8.14
C HIS A 21 7.16 -15.11 9.23
N ALA A 22 6.10 -15.07 10.04
CA ALA A 22 5.89 -16.01 11.15
C ALA A 22 5.86 -17.47 10.67
N GLY A 23 6.66 -18.32 11.30
CA GLY A 23 6.71 -19.75 10.98
C GLY A 23 7.55 -20.13 9.74
N CYS A 24 8.10 -19.17 9.00
CA CYS A 24 8.98 -19.50 7.86
C CYS A 24 10.30 -20.09 8.33
N ARG A 25 10.77 -21.14 7.63
CA ARG A 25 12.12 -21.69 7.77
C ARG A 25 12.92 -21.65 6.46
N ALA A 26 12.42 -20.94 5.45
CA ALA A 26 13.15 -20.75 4.21
C ALA A 26 14.42 -19.94 4.46
N ARG A 27 15.46 -20.17 3.64
CA ARG A 27 16.78 -19.54 3.79
C ARG A 27 16.71 -18.01 3.89
N CYS A 28 15.83 -17.37 3.13
CA CYS A 28 15.66 -15.90 3.18
C CYS A 28 15.18 -15.42 4.55
N CYS A 29 14.24 -16.12 5.17
CA CYS A 29 13.70 -15.79 6.48
C CYS A 29 14.68 -16.14 7.61
N GLU A 30 15.33 -17.31 7.57
CA GLU A 30 16.37 -17.67 8.53
C GLU A 30 17.51 -16.64 8.53
N ALA A 31 17.92 -16.18 7.34
CA ALA A 31 18.91 -15.12 7.21
C ALA A 31 18.41 -13.78 7.80
N ALA A 32 17.13 -13.44 7.64
CA ALA A 32 16.55 -12.20 8.18
C ALA A 32 16.25 -12.25 9.69
N TRP A 33 16.10 -13.46 10.25
CA TRP A 33 16.10 -13.67 11.69
C TRP A 33 17.50 -13.40 12.27
N ALA A 34 18.54 -13.94 11.64
CA ALA A 34 19.92 -13.79 12.06
C ALA A 34 20.48 -12.36 11.86
N ASP A 35 20.03 -11.65 10.81
CA ASP A 35 20.54 -10.33 10.44
C ASP A 35 19.38 -9.33 10.20
N PRO A 36 19.15 -8.37 11.12
CA PRO A 36 18.11 -7.35 10.98
C PRO A 36 18.18 -6.52 9.69
N ALA A 37 19.35 -6.35 9.08
CA ALA A 37 19.49 -5.59 7.83
C ALA A 37 18.82 -6.28 6.62
N ARG A 38 18.53 -7.58 6.75
CA ARG A 38 17.81 -8.37 5.74
C ARG A 38 16.30 -8.34 5.95
N ARG A 39 15.81 -7.74 7.03
CA ARG A 39 14.38 -7.63 7.28
C ARG A 39 13.73 -6.69 6.27
N ARG A 40 12.50 -7.02 5.88
CA ARG A 40 11.67 -6.22 4.99
C ARG A 40 10.28 -6.13 5.60
N ASP A 41 9.80 -4.92 5.80
CA ASP A 41 8.44 -4.71 6.28
C ASP A 41 7.44 -4.83 5.13
N PRO A 42 6.17 -5.20 5.40
CA PRO A 42 5.12 -5.33 4.40
C PRO A 42 4.93 -4.05 3.58
N ALA A 43 4.41 -4.20 2.37
CA ALA A 43 4.21 -3.12 1.41
C ALA A 43 3.43 -1.96 2.04
N CYS A 44 4.05 -0.78 2.01
CA CYS A 44 3.47 0.44 2.54
C CYS A 44 4.19 1.63 1.93
N ALA A 45 3.45 2.71 1.68
CA ALA A 45 4.02 3.97 1.23
C ALA A 45 3.54 5.12 2.11
N ALA A 46 4.25 6.24 2.03
CA ALA A 46 3.81 7.52 2.57
C ALA A 46 3.84 8.60 1.49
N ILE A 47 2.83 9.45 1.51
CA ILE A 47 2.76 10.67 0.72
C ILE A 47 3.12 11.81 1.66
N ILE A 48 4.15 12.58 1.32
CA ILE A 48 4.59 13.74 2.10
C ILE A 48 4.45 14.97 1.21
N ASP A 49 3.80 16.00 1.75
CA ASP A 49 3.79 17.33 1.15
C ASP A 49 4.70 18.26 1.97
N PRO A 50 5.94 18.52 1.53
CA PRO A 50 6.87 19.38 2.25
C PRO A 50 6.40 20.83 2.38
N ALA A 51 5.51 21.32 1.50
CA ALA A 51 5.02 22.69 1.53
C ALA A 51 4.07 22.93 2.71
N THR A 52 3.27 21.92 3.07
CA THR A 52 2.31 22.01 4.17
C THR A 52 2.76 21.22 5.42
N GLY A 53 3.79 20.40 5.30
CA GLY A 53 4.20 19.44 6.34
C GLY A 53 3.22 18.27 6.52
N ARG A 54 2.19 18.18 5.67
CA ARG A 54 1.19 17.12 5.74
C ARG A 54 1.73 15.81 5.23
N ARG A 55 1.27 14.71 5.84
CA ARG A 55 1.70 13.36 5.49
C ARG A 55 0.56 12.36 5.63
N TRP A 56 0.50 11.45 4.67
CA TRP A 56 -0.46 10.36 4.61
C TRP A 56 0.28 9.04 4.46
N MET A 57 -0.32 7.94 4.91
CA MET A 57 0.16 6.60 4.59
C MET A 57 -0.78 5.91 3.61
N ILE A 58 -0.23 5.10 2.73
CA ILE A 58 -0.96 4.10 1.95
C ILE A 58 -0.68 2.75 2.61
N ASP A 59 -1.76 2.12 3.06
CA ASP A 59 -1.82 0.96 3.93
C ASP A 59 -1.25 1.22 5.34
N CYS A 60 -1.77 0.46 6.32
CA CYS A 60 -1.39 0.51 7.72
C CYS A 60 -1.08 -0.92 8.20
N THR A 61 0.17 -1.33 7.98
CA THR A 61 0.59 -2.73 8.08
C THR A 61 0.79 -3.19 9.53
N PRO A 62 0.95 -4.50 9.80
CA PRO A 62 1.36 -4.99 11.12
C PRO A 62 2.68 -4.40 11.66
N ARG A 63 3.49 -3.79 10.78
CA ARG A 63 4.76 -3.11 11.10
C ARG A 63 4.59 -1.59 11.18
N PHE A 64 3.36 -1.12 11.41
CA PHE A 64 3.02 0.29 11.52
C PHE A 64 3.92 1.07 12.50
N PRO A 65 4.30 0.57 13.70
CA PRO A 65 5.18 1.33 14.59
C PRO A 65 6.53 1.68 13.95
N GLU A 66 7.19 0.71 13.31
CA GLU A 66 8.49 0.93 12.66
C GLU A 66 8.36 1.78 11.39
N GLN A 67 7.29 1.58 10.62
CA GLN A 67 7.02 2.35 9.40
C GLN A 67 6.69 3.81 9.71
N LEU A 68 5.86 4.06 10.72
CA LEU A 68 5.55 5.41 11.20
C LEU A 68 6.81 6.09 11.72
N ARG A 69 7.66 5.36 12.48
CA ARG A 69 8.91 5.92 12.97
C ARG A 69 9.84 6.37 11.83
N ARG A 70 9.99 5.56 10.78
CA ARG A 70 10.77 5.93 9.59
C ARG A 70 10.20 7.15 8.87
N LEU A 71 8.88 7.27 8.79
CA LEU A 71 8.20 8.44 8.23
C LEU A 71 8.52 9.69 9.06
N GLU A 72 8.46 9.59 10.39
CA GLU A 72 8.78 10.70 11.30
C GLU A 72 10.24 11.14 11.23
N GLU A 73 11.17 10.21 11.06
CA GLU A 73 12.58 10.53 10.87
C GLU A 73 12.84 11.19 9.51
N THR A 74 12.10 10.80 8.47
CA THR A 74 12.24 11.36 7.12
C THR A 74 11.56 12.72 6.98
N SER A 75 10.43 12.93 7.65
CA SER A 75 9.65 14.17 7.64
C SER A 75 9.22 14.54 9.06
N PRO A 76 10.14 15.09 9.88
CA PRO A 76 9.85 15.45 11.27
C PRO A 76 8.77 16.52 11.38
N ARG A 77 7.89 16.38 12.38
CA ARG A 77 6.87 17.37 12.77
C ARG A 77 6.95 17.66 14.26
N GLY A 78 6.63 18.89 14.64
CA GLY A 78 6.62 19.34 16.04
C GLY A 78 5.23 19.40 16.69
N ASP A 79 4.17 19.08 15.95
CA ASP A 79 2.77 19.25 16.39
C ASP A 79 2.17 18.00 17.06
N GLY A 80 2.95 16.91 17.15
CA GLY A 80 2.52 15.66 17.77
C GLY A 80 1.45 14.86 17.01
N ALA A 81 0.98 15.36 15.85
CA ALA A 81 0.05 14.64 14.99
C ALA A 81 0.82 13.71 14.04
N PRO A 82 0.63 12.38 14.14
CA PRO A 82 1.44 11.43 13.38
C PRO A 82 1.07 11.44 11.90
N LEU A 83 -0.20 11.65 11.52
CA LEU A 83 -0.67 11.53 10.14
C LEU A 83 -1.88 12.45 9.90
N ASP A 84 -2.01 12.96 8.66
CA ASP A 84 -3.21 13.66 8.17
C ASP A 84 -4.22 12.71 7.52
N GLY A 85 -3.83 11.45 7.31
CA GLY A 85 -4.76 10.38 6.95
C GLY A 85 -4.05 9.10 6.50
N ILE A 86 -4.85 8.05 6.34
CA ILE A 86 -4.42 6.72 5.88
C ILE A 86 -5.33 6.30 4.74
N PHE A 87 -4.77 5.86 3.62
CA PHE A 87 -5.49 5.27 2.49
C PHE A 87 -5.34 3.76 2.53
N LEU A 88 -6.43 3.00 2.53
CA LEU A 88 -6.38 1.55 2.54
C LEU A 88 -6.68 0.99 1.15
N THR A 89 -5.84 0.07 0.69
CA THR A 89 -6.05 -0.65 -0.57
C THR A 89 -7.15 -1.71 -0.44
N HIS A 90 -7.07 -2.56 0.58
CA HIS A 90 -8.00 -3.67 0.80
C HIS A 90 -7.88 -4.34 2.19
N ALA A 91 -8.66 -5.40 2.41
CA ALA A 91 -8.82 -6.11 3.69
C ALA A 91 -7.93 -7.35 3.86
N HIS A 92 -6.75 -7.41 3.26
CA HIS A 92 -5.72 -8.38 3.67
C HIS A 92 -4.91 -7.84 4.87
N VAL A 93 -4.54 -8.74 5.77
CA VAL A 93 -4.01 -8.38 7.10
C VAL A 93 -2.74 -7.52 7.02
N GLY A 94 -1.93 -7.68 5.97
CA GLY A 94 -0.74 -6.87 5.73
C GLY A 94 -1.03 -5.39 5.47
N HIS A 95 -2.27 -5.01 5.17
CA HIS A 95 -2.61 -3.67 4.68
C HIS A 95 -3.41 -2.82 5.68
N TYR A 96 -3.99 -3.39 6.73
CA TYR A 96 -4.82 -2.62 7.67
C TYR A 96 -4.68 -3.01 9.15
N ALA A 97 -4.00 -4.11 9.47
CA ALA A 97 -3.93 -4.59 10.85
C ALA A 97 -3.24 -3.61 11.80
N GLY A 98 -2.34 -2.77 11.28
CA GLY A 98 -1.65 -1.72 12.04
C GLY A 98 -2.58 -0.67 12.62
N LEU A 99 -3.82 -0.54 12.10
CA LEU A 99 -4.82 0.39 12.65
C LEU A 99 -5.10 0.12 14.14
N ILE A 100 -4.84 -1.10 14.63
CA ILE A 100 -4.93 -1.44 16.06
C ILE A 100 -4.14 -0.45 16.95
N HIS A 101 -3.03 0.09 16.46
CA HIS A 101 -2.18 1.03 17.20
C HIS A 101 -2.84 2.40 17.41
N LEU A 102 -3.88 2.73 16.65
CA LEU A 102 -4.58 4.01 16.77
C LEU A 102 -5.53 4.05 17.98
N GLY A 103 -5.82 2.89 18.58
CA GLY A 103 -6.73 2.71 19.72
C GLY A 103 -6.14 3.09 21.08
N ARG A 104 -6.96 2.97 22.13
CA ARG A 104 -6.65 3.42 23.51
C ARG A 104 -5.44 2.73 24.13
N GLU A 105 -5.19 1.49 23.75
CA GLU A 105 -4.13 0.63 24.27
C GLU A 105 -2.73 1.03 23.75
N ALA A 106 -2.68 1.90 22.73
CA ALA A 106 -1.44 2.39 22.15
C ALA A 106 -1.48 3.93 22.01
N MET A 107 -1.77 4.45 20.82
CA MET A 107 -1.64 5.90 20.56
C MET A 107 -2.82 6.73 21.07
N GLY A 108 -3.98 6.12 21.32
CA GLY A 108 -5.17 6.82 21.81
C GLY A 108 -5.57 8.01 20.93
N THR A 109 -5.50 7.84 19.61
CA THR A 109 -5.68 8.93 18.64
C THR A 109 -7.10 9.49 18.65
N ARG A 110 -7.31 10.64 17.99
CA ARG A 110 -8.61 11.29 17.87
C ARG A 110 -8.86 11.69 16.42
N GLY A 111 -9.82 11.02 15.77
CA GLY A 111 -10.32 11.35 14.44
C GLY A 111 -9.29 11.25 13.32
N VAL A 112 -8.35 10.30 13.35
CA VAL A 112 -7.42 10.08 12.23
C VAL A 112 -8.24 9.72 10.98
N PRO A 113 -8.14 10.49 9.87
CA PRO A 113 -8.88 10.15 8.66
C PRO A 113 -8.40 8.82 8.07
N VAL A 114 -9.33 7.89 7.84
CA VAL A 114 -9.04 6.62 7.18
C VAL A 114 -9.91 6.51 5.93
N HIS A 115 -9.27 6.63 4.78
CA HIS A 115 -9.87 6.56 3.47
C HIS A 115 -9.97 5.10 3.02
N ALA A 116 -11.18 4.62 2.80
CA ALA A 116 -11.45 3.24 2.44
C ALA A 116 -12.66 3.11 1.52
N MET A 117 -12.63 2.12 0.63
CA MET A 117 -13.79 1.77 -0.20
C MET A 117 -15.00 1.34 0.66
N PRO A 118 -16.25 1.42 0.16
CA PRO A 118 -17.45 1.22 0.96
C PRO A 118 -17.51 -0.10 1.72
N ARG A 119 -17.14 -1.25 1.11
CA ARG A 119 -17.14 -2.54 1.83
C ARG A 119 -16.01 -2.59 2.86
N MET A 120 -14.83 -2.06 2.57
CA MET A 120 -13.75 -1.94 3.57
C MET A 120 -14.17 -1.08 4.76
N ALA A 121 -14.83 0.06 4.52
CA ALA A 121 -15.35 0.91 5.57
C ALA A 121 -16.45 0.20 6.39
N SER A 122 -17.31 -0.61 5.75
CA SER A 122 -18.31 -1.44 6.45
C SER A 122 -17.64 -2.50 7.33
N PHE A 123 -16.62 -3.19 6.81
CA PHE A 123 -15.82 -4.16 7.53
C PHE A 123 -15.21 -3.53 8.79
N LEU A 124 -14.53 -2.38 8.67
CA LEU A 124 -13.94 -1.67 9.79
C LEU A 124 -14.96 -1.17 10.82
N ARG A 125 -16.20 -0.86 10.43
CA ARG A 125 -17.26 -0.46 11.37
C ARG A 125 -17.84 -1.63 12.15
N THR A 126 -17.92 -2.80 11.54
CA THR A 126 -18.73 -3.92 12.05
C THR A 126 -17.91 -5.04 12.66
N GLN A 127 -16.61 -5.14 12.33
CA GLN A 127 -15.75 -6.20 12.80
C GLN A 127 -14.81 -5.70 13.92
N GLY A 128 -14.77 -6.46 15.01
CA GLY A 128 -13.77 -6.24 16.06
C GLY A 128 -12.38 -6.70 15.59
N PRO A 129 -11.30 -6.05 16.08
CA PRO A 129 -11.29 -4.94 17.04
C PRO A 129 -11.51 -3.56 16.41
N TRP A 130 -11.44 -3.42 15.08
CA TRP A 130 -11.45 -2.10 14.40
C TRP A 130 -12.74 -1.30 14.58
N GLY A 131 -13.90 -1.95 14.74
CA GLY A 131 -15.17 -1.27 15.03
C GLY A 131 -15.10 -0.41 16.29
N GLN A 132 -14.23 -0.77 17.24
CA GLN A 132 -14.00 0.03 18.43
C GLN A 132 -13.26 1.34 18.13
N LEU A 133 -12.33 1.33 17.18
CA LEU A 133 -11.61 2.55 16.76
C LEU A 133 -12.58 3.58 16.19
N VAL A 134 -13.58 3.11 15.44
CA VAL A 134 -14.62 3.97 14.87
C VAL A 134 -15.58 4.46 15.95
N SER A 135 -16.10 3.57 16.80
CA SER A 135 -17.10 3.93 17.82
C SER A 135 -16.55 4.86 18.90
N LEU A 136 -15.25 4.77 19.20
CA LEU A 136 -14.56 5.66 20.13
C LEU A 136 -14.04 6.95 19.48
N GLY A 137 -14.20 7.10 18.16
CA GLY A 137 -13.70 8.27 17.43
C GLY A 137 -12.17 8.36 17.38
N ASN A 138 -11.46 7.23 17.48
CA ASN A 138 -10.02 7.20 17.22
C ASN A 138 -9.73 7.41 15.74
N VAL A 139 -10.55 6.81 14.87
CA VAL A 139 -10.49 6.98 13.42
C VAL A 139 -11.79 7.58 12.88
N ASP A 140 -11.67 8.37 11.82
CA ASP A 140 -12.78 8.93 11.06
C ASP A 140 -12.79 8.33 9.65
N LEU A 141 -13.76 7.46 9.36
CA LEU A 141 -13.82 6.75 8.08
C LEU A 141 -14.32 7.67 6.96
N ARG A 142 -13.47 7.89 5.95
CA ARG A 142 -13.77 8.68 4.76
C ARG A 142 -14.01 7.73 3.57
N PRO A 143 -15.22 7.67 3.00
CA PRO A 143 -15.48 6.78 1.89
C PRO A 143 -14.67 7.19 0.66
N LEU A 144 -14.10 6.20 -0.01
CA LEU A 144 -13.53 6.31 -1.34
C LEU A 144 -14.56 5.92 -2.39
N GLU A 145 -14.40 6.46 -3.60
CA GLU A 145 -15.20 6.12 -4.77
C GLU A 145 -14.24 5.85 -5.93
N ASP A 146 -14.49 4.78 -6.68
CA ASP A 146 -13.65 4.36 -7.80
C ASP A 146 -13.48 5.49 -8.83
N GLY A 147 -12.23 5.75 -9.23
CA GLY A 147 -11.90 6.80 -10.20
C GLY A 147 -12.06 8.24 -9.69
N ARG A 148 -12.52 8.46 -8.46
CA ARG A 148 -12.74 9.80 -7.89
C ARG A 148 -11.54 10.29 -7.09
N ALA A 149 -10.92 11.36 -7.55
CA ALA A 149 -9.78 11.97 -6.87
C ALA A 149 -10.15 12.55 -5.50
N VAL A 150 -9.33 12.23 -4.49
CA VAL A 150 -9.31 12.86 -3.17
C VAL A 150 -8.20 13.92 -3.17
N PRO A 151 -8.54 15.23 -3.13
CA PRO A 151 -7.54 16.27 -3.02
C PRO A 151 -6.90 16.27 -1.63
N LEU A 152 -5.57 16.33 -1.58
CA LEU A 152 -4.79 16.35 -0.33
C LEU A 152 -4.30 17.76 0.02
N SER A 153 -3.74 18.44 -1.00
CA SER A 153 -3.28 19.83 -0.96
C SER A 153 -3.23 20.39 -2.40
N GLU A 154 -2.78 21.63 -2.56
CA GLU A 154 -2.73 22.27 -3.87
C GLU A 154 -1.84 21.49 -4.85
N GLY A 155 -2.44 20.98 -5.92
CA GLY A 155 -1.74 20.18 -6.93
C GLY A 155 -1.33 18.78 -6.46
N LEU A 156 -1.90 18.26 -5.36
CA LEU A 156 -1.67 16.91 -4.86
C LEU A 156 -3.00 16.18 -4.62
N SER A 157 -3.15 15.00 -5.22
CA SER A 157 -4.34 14.17 -5.05
C SER A 157 -4.05 12.67 -5.11
N VAL A 158 -4.97 11.88 -4.55
CA VAL A 158 -4.97 10.41 -4.59
C VAL A 158 -6.26 9.94 -5.23
N THR A 159 -6.17 9.11 -6.26
CA THR A 159 -7.33 8.55 -6.95
C THR A 159 -7.29 7.02 -6.83
N PRO A 160 -8.28 6.38 -6.17
CA PRO A 160 -8.38 4.93 -6.18
C PRO A 160 -8.82 4.43 -7.56
N PHE A 161 -8.38 3.24 -7.92
CA PHE A 161 -8.92 2.50 -9.07
C PHE A 161 -9.10 1.03 -8.68
N ALA A 162 -10.28 0.49 -8.95
CA ALA A 162 -10.61 -0.89 -8.66
C ALA A 162 -9.77 -1.86 -9.49
N VAL A 163 -9.33 -2.94 -8.85
CA VAL A 163 -8.60 -4.04 -9.49
C VAL A 163 -9.23 -5.37 -9.08
N PRO A 164 -9.16 -6.40 -9.93
CA PRO A 164 -9.55 -7.74 -9.53
C PRO A 164 -8.54 -8.23 -8.48
N HIS A 165 -8.99 -8.41 -7.26
CA HIS A 165 -8.24 -9.16 -6.26
C HIS A 165 -9.21 -9.82 -5.29
N ARG A 166 -8.78 -10.90 -4.63
CA ARG A 166 -9.57 -11.61 -3.61
C ARG A 166 -10.33 -10.62 -2.72
N GLY A 167 -11.66 -10.63 -2.90
CA GLY A 167 -12.55 -9.61 -2.36
C GLY A 167 -13.45 -10.16 -1.26
N GLU A 168 -12.91 -10.99 -0.35
CA GLU A 168 -13.69 -11.66 0.70
C GLU A 168 -14.41 -10.64 1.59
N TYR A 169 -13.66 -9.63 2.07
CA TYR A 169 -14.17 -8.64 3.03
C TYR A 169 -14.29 -7.24 2.45
N SER A 170 -13.55 -6.89 1.39
CA SER A 170 -13.58 -5.56 0.78
C SER A 170 -13.43 -5.60 -0.74
N GLU A 171 -13.65 -4.45 -1.37
CA GLU A 171 -13.04 -4.14 -2.66
C GLU A 171 -11.50 -4.11 -2.53
N THR A 172 -10.81 -4.26 -3.66
CA THR A 172 -9.37 -3.99 -3.76
C THR A 172 -9.12 -2.89 -4.77
N VAL A 173 -8.29 -1.93 -4.37
CA VAL A 173 -7.91 -0.80 -5.21
C VAL A 173 -6.40 -0.62 -5.24
N GLY A 174 -5.89 -0.16 -6.38
CA GLY A 174 -4.64 0.57 -6.42
C GLY A 174 -4.89 2.08 -6.31
N PHE A 175 -3.82 2.85 -6.21
CA PHE A 175 -3.87 4.31 -6.12
C PHE A 175 -3.02 4.97 -7.19
N ARG A 176 -3.58 5.97 -7.86
CA ARG A 176 -2.82 6.97 -8.63
C ARG A 176 -2.59 8.18 -7.72
N VAL A 177 -1.33 8.46 -7.42
CA VAL A 177 -0.91 9.65 -6.66
C VAL A 177 -0.44 10.69 -7.67
N ALA A 178 -1.16 11.80 -7.81
CA ALA A 178 -0.83 12.85 -8.76
C ALA A 178 -0.31 14.08 -8.01
N GLY A 179 0.94 14.44 -8.23
CA GLY A 179 1.54 15.70 -7.82
C GLY A 179 1.72 16.66 -9.01
N SER A 180 2.05 17.92 -8.73
CA SER A 180 2.18 18.99 -9.75
C SER A 180 3.22 18.74 -10.85
N ARG A 181 4.19 17.85 -10.62
CA ARG A 181 5.28 17.53 -11.57
C ARG A 181 5.53 16.05 -11.78
N CYS A 182 4.99 15.20 -10.92
CA CYS A 182 5.29 13.79 -10.89
C CYS A 182 4.04 13.04 -10.41
N SER A 183 3.82 11.88 -10.98
CA SER A 183 2.68 11.03 -10.74
C SER A 183 3.13 9.59 -10.58
N ALA A 184 2.48 8.87 -9.67
CA ALA A 184 2.83 7.50 -9.34
C ALA A 184 1.59 6.60 -9.41
N LEU A 185 1.80 5.38 -9.88
CA LEU A 185 0.88 4.26 -9.69
C LEU A 185 1.38 3.41 -8.51
N TYR A 186 0.51 3.11 -7.56
CA TYR A 186 0.76 2.19 -6.46
C TYR A 186 -0.29 1.08 -6.51
N LEU A 187 0.13 -0.12 -6.90
CA LEU A 187 -0.71 -1.30 -7.05
C LEU A 187 0.01 -2.49 -6.41
N PRO A 188 -0.14 -2.71 -5.09
CA PRO A 188 0.58 -3.76 -4.38
C PRO A 188 0.02 -5.16 -4.68
N ASP A 189 -1.28 -5.24 -4.98
CA ASP A 189 -2.00 -6.51 -5.13
C ASP A 189 -2.95 -6.47 -6.32
N ILE A 190 -2.92 -7.53 -7.13
CA ILE A 190 -3.87 -7.81 -8.21
C ILE A 190 -3.89 -9.32 -8.48
N ASP A 191 -5.03 -9.91 -8.81
CA ASP A 191 -5.13 -11.35 -9.11
C ASP A 191 -4.36 -11.71 -10.38
N THR A 192 -4.77 -11.12 -11.50
CA THR A 192 -4.18 -11.35 -12.84
C THR A 192 -4.46 -10.15 -13.73
N TRP A 193 -3.57 -9.88 -14.67
CA TRP A 193 -3.77 -8.81 -15.65
C TRP A 193 -4.95 -9.03 -16.60
N ASP A 194 -5.33 -10.29 -16.89
CA ASP A 194 -6.41 -10.61 -17.84
C ASP A 194 -7.81 -10.40 -17.27
N ARG A 195 -7.94 -10.37 -15.94
CA ARG A 195 -9.20 -10.10 -15.26
C ARG A 195 -9.45 -8.61 -15.02
N TRP A 196 -8.47 -7.76 -15.36
CA TRP A 196 -8.58 -6.33 -15.16
C TRP A 196 -8.96 -5.65 -16.45
N ASP A 197 -10.03 -4.86 -16.41
CA ASP A 197 -10.55 -4.17 -17.60
C ASP A 197 -9.59 -3.10 -18.14
N THR A 198 -8.60 -2.69 -17.36
CA THR A 198 -7.56 -1.75 -17.78
C THR A 198 -6.30 -2.50 -18.21
N PRO A 199 -5.90 -2.41 -19.50
CA PRO A 199 -4.63 -2.99 -19.93
C PRO A 199 -3.44 -2.40 -19.16
N LEU A 200 -2.46 -3.21 -18.81
CA LEU A 200 -1.27 -2.74 -18.07
C LEU A 200 -0.58 -1.55 -18.75
N GLY A 201 -0.42 -1.59 -20.08
CA GLY A 201 0.15 -0.47 -20.82
C GLY A 201 -0.67 0.82 -20.67
N GLU A 202 -1.98 0.73 -20.53
CA GLU A 202 -2.85 1.88 -20.27
C GLU A 202 -2.75 2.37 -18.83
N ALA A 203 -2.71 1.47 -17.86
CA ALA A 203 -2.52 1.84 -16.45
C ALA A 203 -1.21 2.62 -16.23
N LEU A 204 -0.17 2.25 -16.98
CA LEU A 204 1.11 2.94 -16.98
C LEU A 204 1.06 4.30 -17.70
N ARG A 205 0.15 4.53 -18.65
CA ARG A 205 0.08 5.83 -19.34
C ARG A 205 -0.21 6.96 -18.33
N GLY A 206 0.55 8.04 -18.47
CA GLY A 206 0.37 9.24 -17.65
C GLY A 206 0.86 9.11 -16.20
N VAL A 207 1.61 8.05 -15.85
CA VAL A 207 2.41 8.01 -14.62
C VAL A 207 3.91 8.05 -14.90
N ASP A 208 4.66 8.65 -13.99
CA ASP A 208 6.13 8.77 -14.06
C ASP A 208 6.85 7.61 -13.38
N VAL A 209 6.20 6.96 -12.41
CA VAL A 209 6.67 5.76 -11.72
C VAL A 209 5.50 4.82 -11.43
N ALA A 210 5.72 3.52 -11.49
CA ALA A 210 4.70 2.52 -11.16
C ALA A 210 5.27 1.47 -10.22
N PHE A 211 4.67 1.32 -9.04
CA PHE A 211 4.91 0.25 -8.10
C PHE A 211 3.84 -0.82 -8.32
N LEU A 212 4.25 -1.98 -8.81
CA LEU A 212 3.37 -3.08 -9.18
C LEU A 212 3.62 -4.30 -8.31
N ASP A 213 2.57 -5.10 -8.11
CA ASP A 213 2.61 -6.43 -7.53
C ASP A 213 3.73 -7.28 -8.16
N GLY A 214 4.59 -7.80 -7.29
CA GLY A 214 5.67 -8.71 -7.62
C GLY A 214 5.75 -9.89 -6.66
N THR A 215 4.63 -10.29 -6.06
CA THR A 215 4.56 -11.28 -4.96
C THR A 215 5.28 -12.59 -5.29
N PHE A 216 5.18 -13.06 -6.53
CA PHE A 216 5.88 -14.25 -6.98
C PHE A 216 6.62 -13.96 -8.29
N PHE A 217 7.90 -14.26 -8.33
CA PHE A 217 8.67 -14.32 -9.56
C PHE A 217 8.15 -15.43 -10.47
N ASP A 218 7.95 -16.63 -9.94
CA ASP A 218 7.39 -17.77 -10.66
C ASP A 218 6.56 -18.74 -9.78
N ALA A 219 5.83 -19.66 -10.42
CA ALA A 219 4.96 -20.62 -9.73
C ALA A 219 5.72 -21.63 -8.85
N GLY A 220 7.03 -21.79 -9.03
CA GLY A 220 7.88 -22.67 -8.22
C GLY A 220 8.12 -22.14 -6.81
N GLU A 221 7.81 -20.88 -6.54
CA GLU A 221 7.92 -20.26 -5.21
C GLU A 221 6.77 -20.66 -4.26
N LEU A 222 5.77 -21.39 -4.76
CA LEU A 222 4.61 -21.89 -4.01
C LEU A 222 4.65 -23.42 -3.87
N PRO A 223 5.62 -24.01 -3.15
CA PRO A 223 5.70 -25.47 -3.02
C PRO A 223 4.48 -26.00 -2.27
N GLY A 224 3.71 -26.87 -2.94
CA GLY A 224 2.54 -27.53 -2.35
C GLY A 224 1.28 -26.66 -2.27
N ARG A 225 1.23 -25.51 -2.95
CA ARG A 225 0.05 -24.64 -3.02
C ARG A 225 -0.23 -24.23 -4.46
N ALA A 226 -1.49 -24.27 -4.87
CA ALA A 226 -1.87 -23.80 -6.20
C ALA A 226 -1.88 -22.27 -6.26
N LEU A 227 -1.38 -21.68 -7.37
CA LEU A 227 -1.43 -20.23 -7.60
C LEU A 227 -2.88 -19.70 -7.56
N ALA A 228 -3.87 -20.51 -7.95
CA ALA A 228 -5.28 -20.15 -7.89
C ALA A 228 -5.79 -19.88 -6.45
N GLU A 229 -5.10 -20.37 -5.41
CA GLU A 229 -5.44 -20.09 -4.01
C GLU A 229 -4.84 -18.78 -3.51
N VAL A 230 -3.79 -18.29 -4.17
CA VAL A 230 -3.11 -17.00 -3.90
C VAL A 230 -2.86 -16.30 -5.23
N PRO A 231 -3.94 -15.88 -5.91
CA PRO A 231 -3.80 -15.29 -7.23
C PRO A 231 -3.01 -13.98 -7.14
N HIS A 232 -1.85 -14.00 -7.79
CA HIS A 232 -1.05 -12.83 -8.15
C HIS A 232 -0.46 -13.09 -9.55
N PRO A 233 -0.25 -12.04 -10.38
CA PRO A 233 0.49 -12.21 -11.61
C PRO A 233 1.94 -12.57 -11.27
N LEU A 234 2.50 -13.55 -11.97
CA LEU A 234 3.93 -13.81 -11.86
C LEU A 234 4.70 -12.61 -12.40
N MET A 235 5.81 -12.22 -11.77
CA MET A 235 6.66 -11.14 -12.29
C MET A 235 7.08 -11.43 -13.74
N ARG A 236 7.31 -12.70 -14.08
CA ARG A 236 7.60 -13.13 -15.46
C ARG A 236 6.48 -12.77 -16.44
N ASP A 237 5.22 -12.96 -16.05
CA ASP A 237 4.06 -12.62 -16.89
C ASP A 237 3.93 -11.11 -17.05
N THR A 238 4.16 -10.36 -15.96
CA THR A 238 4.22 -8.89 -15.99
C THR A 238 5.33 -8.43 -16.95
N LEU A 239 6.54 -8.99 -16.85
CA LEU A 239 7.68 -8.64 -17.72
C LEU A 239 7.39 -8.95 -19.20
N LEU A 240 6.72 -10.06 -19.51
CA LEU A 240 6.32 -10.39 -20.88
C LEU A 240 5.32 -9.38 -21.45
N ARG A 241 4.36 -8.90 -20.65
CA ARG A 241 3.41 -7.85 -21.04
C ARG A 241 4.07 -6.48 -21.21
N LEU A 242 5.11 -6.21 -20.43
CA LEU A 242 5.89 -4.99 -20.53
C LEU A 242 6.84 -5.01 -21.73
N ALA A 243 7.34 -6.17 -22.16
CA ALA A 243 8.32 -6.33 -23.23
C ALA A 243 8.01 -5.54 -24.52
N PRO A 244 6.77 -5.54 -25.07
CA PRO A 244 6.43 -4.78 -26.28
C PRO A 244 6.30 -3.27 -26.07
N LEU A 245 6.26 -2.78 -24.82
CA LEU A 245 6.11 -1.36 -24.53
C LEU A 245 7.41 -0.57 -24.80
N PRO A 246 7.32 0.74 -25.10
CA PRO A 246 8.49 1.60 -25.26
C PRO A 246 9.45 1.55 -24.06
N PRO A 247 10.77 1.71 -24.25
CA PRO A 247 11.74 1.69 -23.16
C PRO A 247 11.40 2.62 -21.98
N VAL A 248 10.85 3.81 -22.27
CA VAL A 248 10.43 4.78 -21.25
C VAL A 248 9.31 4.26 -20.35
N GLU A 249 8.35 3.52 -20.91
CA GLU A 249 7.23 2.91 -20.17
C GLU A 249 7.70 1.74 -19.31
N ARG A 250 8.73 1.01 -19.75
CA ARG A 250 9.32 -0.11 -18.98
C ARG A 250 10.21 0.41 -17.85
N ALA A 251 10.96 1.48 -18.09
CA ALA A 251 11.95 2.03 -17.16
C ALA A 251 11.34 2.59 -15.87
N LYS A 252 10.04 2.89 -15.86
CA LYS A 252 9.34 3.42 -14.68
C LYS A 252 8.73 2.37 -13.76
N VAL A 253 8.71 1.10 -14.16
CA VAL A 253 8.14 0.01 -13.35
C VAL A 253 9.11 -0.40 -12.24
N ARG A 254 8.57 -0.57 -11.04
CA ARG A 254 9.23 -1.11 -9.85
C ARG A 254 8.31 -2.18 -9.27
N PHE A 255 8.86 -3.35 -8.96
CA PHE A 255 8.10 -4.35 -8.23
C PHE A 255 8.08 -4.02 -6.72
N LEU A 256 6.96 -4.34 -6.10
CA LEU A 256 6.61 -4.15 -4.69
C LEU A 256 5.92 -5.44 -4.21
N HIS A 257 5.75 -5.57 -2.90
CA HIS A 257 4.99 -6.66 -2.29
C HIS A 257 5.65 -8.02 -2.57
N LEU A 258 6.96 -8.08 -2.39
CA LEU A 258 7.87 -9.21 -2.69
C LEU A 258 7.96 -10.27 -1.58
#